data_AF-A0A2E2EVS3-F1
#
_entry.id   AF-A0A2E2EVS3-F1
#
_cell.length_a   1.000
_cell.length_b   1.000
_cell.length_c   1.000
_cell.angle_alpha   90.00
_cell.angle_beta   90.00
_cell.angle_gamma   90.00
#
_symmetry.space_group_name_H-M   'P 1'
#
loop_
_entity.id
_entity.type
_entity.pdbx_description
1 polymer ?
#
loop_
_entity_poly.entity_id
_entity_poly.type
_entity_poly.pdbx_seq_one_letter_code
_entity_poly.pdbx_strand_id
1 'polypeptide(L)'
;MYLSDLKFNIDTWKRELRFHFNEMDTFQEKLEEIVSRIEDPIELKKLEVFQNRIMIEKDAISKLMHRCRNKLANINNVDFNESIDGRLANEQYTLRDDMRDYIRMHYDLKEELMDFFLEVL
;
A
#
# COMPACT_ATOMS: atom_id res chain seq x y z
N MET A 1 24.89 7.62 -4.30
CA MET A 1 23.94 6.51 -4.08
C MET A 1 24.05 5.57 -5.28
N TYR A 2 24.24 4.27 -5.08
CA TYR A 2 24.45 3.33 -6.18
C TYR A 2 23.11 2.89 -6.78
N LEU A 3 23.08 2.63 -8.10
CA LEU A 3 21.90 2.17 -8.84
C LEU A 3 21.34 0.85 -8.28
N SER A 4 22.23 -0.01 -7.80
CA SER A 4 21.92 -1.27 -7.11
C SER A 4 21.06 -1.06 -5.87
N ASP A 5 21.39 -0.07 -5.04
CA ASP A 5 20.68 0.22 -3.79
C ASP A 5 19.27 0.74 -4.08
N LEU A 6 19.13 1.55 -5.13
CA LEU A 6 17.83 2.03 -5.58
C LEU A 6 16.94 0.90 -6.09
N LYS A 7 17.51 0.00 -6.91
CA LYS A 7 16.80 -1.17 -7.42
C LYS A 7 16.35 -2.09 -6.29
N PHE A 8 17.22 -2.32 -5.31
CA PHE A 8 16.90 -3.08 -4.11
C PHE A 8 15.73 -2.46 -3.33
N ASN A 9 15.75 -1.15 -3.10
CA ASN A 9 14.66 -0.45 -2.39
C ASN A 9 13.32 -0.59 -3.13
N ILE A 10 13.31 -0.39 -4.45
CA ILE A 10 12.09 -0.50 -5.26
C ILE A 10 11.52 -1.92 -5.24
N ASP A 11 12.37 -2.95 -5.34
CA ASP A 11 11.92 -4.34 -5.26
C ASP A 11 11.42 -4.72 -3.86
N THR A 12 12.00 -4.12 -2.82
CA THR A 12 11.53 -4.28 -1.44
C THR A 12 10.13 -3.68 -1.27
N TRP A 13 9.92 -2.43 -1.70
CA TRP A 13 8.61 -1.78 -1.67
C TRP A 13 7.55 -2.55 -2.47
N LYS A 14 7.89 -3.13 -3.62
CA LYS A 14 6.95 -3.95 -4.39
C LYS A 14 6.49 -5.21 -3.65
N ARG A 15 7.36 -5.82 -2.84
CA ARG A 15 7.01 -7.00 -2.03
C ARG A 15 6.11 -6.59 -0.87
N GLU A 16 6.45 -5.51 -0.20
CA GLU A 16 5.65 -4.92 0.89
C GLU A 16 4.25 -4.51 0.42
N LEU A 17 4.14 -3.75 -0.68
CA LEU A 17 2.86 -3.38 -1.28
C LEU A 17 2.00 -4.59 -1.66
N ARG A 18 2.62 -5.67 -2.17
CA ARG A 18 1.89 -6.92 -2.46
C ARG A 18 1.38 -7.58 -1.19
N PHE A 19 2.20 -7.61 -0.15
CA PHE A 19 1.80 -8.15 1.15
C PHE A 19 0.62 -7.36 1.71
N HIS A 20 0.69 -6.02 1.72
CA HIS A 20 -0.41 -5.16 2.18
C HIS A 20 -1.68 -5.33 1.35
N PHE A 21 -1.57 -5.53 0.03
CA PHE A 21 -2.75 -5.79 -0.81
C PHE A 21 -3.46 -7.08 -0.40
N ASN A 22 -2.71 -8.16 -0.21
CA ASN A 22 -3.26 -9.44 0.23
C ASN A 22 -3.81 -9.37 1.66
N GLU A 23 -3.19 -8.57 2.53
CA GLU A 23 -3.70 -8.30 3.88
C GLU A 23 -5.05 -7.57 3.82
N MET A 24 -5.20 -6.59 2.92
CA MET A 24 -6.48 -5.93 2.66
C MET A 24 -7.56 -6.89 2.14
N ASP A 25 -7.20 -7.86 1.28
CA ASP A 25 -8.13 -8.94 0.88
C ASP A 25 -8.58 -9.76 2.10
N THR A 26 -7.65 -10.10 3.00
CA THR A 26 -7.95 -10.87 4.22
C THR A 26 -8.87 -10.11 5.17
N PHE A 27 -8.64 -8.80 5.36
CA PHE A 27 -9.54 -7.98 6.18
C PHE A 27 -10.93 -7.84 5.55
N GLN A 28 -11.00 -7.73 4.22
CA GLN A 28 -12.29 -7.69 3.53
C GLN A 28 -13.08 -8.97 3.75
N GLU A 29 -12.47 -10.14 3.57
CA GLU A 29 -13.08 -11.44 3.84
C GLU A 29 -13.56 -11.54 5.29
N LYS A 30 -12.77 -11.02 6.24
CA LYS A 30 -13.15 -11.02 7.65
C LYS A 30 -14.36 -10.13 7.93
N LEU A 31 -14.43 -8.94 7.32
CA LEU A 31 -15.61 -8.07 7.43
C LEU A 31 -16.86 -8.79 6.89
N GLU A 32 -16.75 -9.44 5.73
CA GLU A 32 -17.86 -10.19 5.12
C GLU A 32 -18.36 -11.33 6.03
N GLU A 33 -17.47 -12.03 6.75
CA GLU A 33 -17.84 -13.06 7.72
C GLU A 33 -18.70 -12.49 8.87
N ILE A 34 -18.27 -11.36 9.44
CA ILE A 34 -18.89 -10.80 10.64
C ILE A 34 -20.18 -10.03 10.36
N VAL A 35 -20.40 -9.53 9.13
CA VAL A 35 -21.64 -8.80 8.74
C VAL A 35 -22.90 -9.56 9.19
N SER A 36 -22.90 -10.89 9.03
CA SER A 36 -24.04 -11.74 9.38
C SER A 36 -24.40 -11.77 10.87
N ARG A 37 -23.49 -11.33 11.74
CA ARG A 37 -23.64 -11.36 13.21
C ARG A 37 -23.97 -9.98 13.80
N ILE A 38 -23.88 -8.92 13.01
CA ILE A 38 -24.10 -7.55 13.48
C ILE A 38 -25.58 -7.19 13.35
N GLU A 39 -26.24 -6.96 14.48
CA GLU A 39 -27.63 -6.48 14.52
C GLU A 39 -27.71 -4.96 14.71
N ASP A 40 -26.70 -4.33 15.33
CA ASP A 40 -26.68 -2.89 15.58
C ASP A 40 -26.44 -2.11 14.28
N PRO A 41 -27.38 -1.26 13.85
CA PRO A 41 -27.21 -0.41 12.65
C PRO A 41 -25.99 0.51 12.71
N ILE A 42 -25.53 0.90 13.91
CA ILE A 42 -24.34 1.75 14.08
C ILE A 42 -23.08 0.97 13.70
N GLU A 43 -22.96 -0.27 14.17
CA GLU A 43 -21.83 -1.14 13.87
C GLU A 43 -21.80 -1.56 12.39
N LEU A 44 -22.98 -1.78 11.77
CA LEU A 44 -23.07 -2.00 10.32
C LEU A 44 -22.53 -0.80 9.53
N LYS A 45 -22.86 0.42 9.96
CA LYS A 45 -22.35 1.63 9.31
C LYS A 45 -20.83 1.77 9.46
N LYS A 46 -20.26 1.44 10.63
CA LYS A 46 -18.80 1.42 10.82
C LYS A 46 -18.14 0.40 9.89
N LEU A 47 -18.73 -0.78 9.75
CA LEU A 47 -18.26 -1.82 8.84
C LEU A 47 -18.20 -1.32 7.38
N GLU A 48 -19.26 -0.64 6.90
CA GLU A 48 -19.27 -0.05 5.56
C GLU A 48 -18.16 1.00 5.37
N VAL A 49 -17.86 1.80 6.41
CA VAL A 49 -16.74 2.74 6.37
C VAL A 49 -15.40 2.01 6.21
N PHE A 50 -15.20 0.90 6.92
CA PHE A 50 -14.00 0.08 6.78
C PHE A 50 -13.89 -0.57 5.40
N GLN A 51 -14.97 -1.11 4.85
CA GLN A 51 -14.99 -1.65 3.47
C GLN A 51 -14.57 -0.59 2.45
N ASN A 52 -15.10 0.64 2.56
CA ASN A 52 -14.73 1.75 1.68
C ASN A 52 -13.25 2.12 1.83
N ARG A 53 -12.72 2.17 3.07
CA ARG A 53 -11.31 2.47 3.32
C ARG A 53 -10.38 1.39 2.76
N ILE A 54 -10.75 0.11 2.87
CA ILE A 54 -10.03 -1.00 2.24
C ILE A 54 -9.96 -0.82 0.71
N MET A 55 -11.06 -0.42 0.08
CA MET A 55 -11.05 -0.16 -1.38
C MET A 55 -10.11 0.99 -1.76
N ILE A 56 -10.12 2.09 -0.98
CA ILE A 56 -9.21 3.23 -1.18
C ILE A 56 -7.75 2.80 -1.00
N GLU A 57 -7.47 2.00 0.03
CA GLU A 57 -6.14 1.47 0.32
C GLU A 57 -5.62 0.60 -0.83
N LYS A 58 -6.45 -0.31 -1.35
CA LYS A 58 -6.11 -1.17 -2.51
C LYS A 58 -5.83 -0.36 -3.79
N ASP A 59 -6.56 0.73 -4.02
CA ASP A 59 -6.28 1.65 -5.12
C ASP A 59 -4.95 2.40 -4.92
N ALA A 60 -4.68 2.90 -3.71
CA ALA A 60 -3.41 3.54 -3.38
C ALA A 60 -2.21 2.59 -3.59
N ILE A 61 -2.33 1.34 -3.11
CA ILE A 61 -1.33 0.29 -3.33
C ILE A 61 -1.10 0.06 -4.83
N SER A 62 -2.17 -0.04 -5.61
CA SER A 62 -2.08 -0.28 -7.06
C SER A 62 -1.35 0.85 -7.78
N LYS A 63 -1.61 2.10 -7.40
CA LYS A 63 -0.93 3.29 -7.92
C LYS A 63 0.57 3.30 -7.55
N LEU A 64 0.91 3.00 -6.30
CA LEU A 64 2.30 2.92 -5.85
C LEU A 64 3.06 1.76 -6.53
N MET A 65 2.41 0.61 -6.70
CA MET A 65 2.95 -0.52 -7.45
C MET A 65 3.27 -0.16 -8.89
N HIS A 66 2.36 0.57 -9.55
CA HIS A 66 2.58 1.05 -10.92
C HIS A 66 3.78 2.02 -10.99
N ARG A 67 3.88 2.97 -10.06
CA ARG A 67 5.02 3.90 -9.97
C ARG A 67 6.34 3.18 -9.74
N CYS A 68 6.37 2.17 -8.86
CA CYS A 68 7.55 1.33 -8.66
C CYS A 68 7.99 0.60 -9.95
N ARG A 69 7.04 0.05 -10.71
CA ARG A 69 7.33 -0.62 -12.00
C ARG A 69 7.90 0.36 -13.02
N ASN A 70 7.29 1.53 -13.17
CA ASN A 70 7.78 2.57 -14.09
C ASN A 70 9.19 3.02 -13.72
N LYS A 71 9.44 3.22 -12.42
CA LYS A 71 10.77 3.62 -11.94
C LYS A 71 11.82 2.55 -12.24
N LEU A 72 11.50 1.28 -12.00
CA LEU A 72 12.40 0.16 -12.30
C LEU A 72 12.68 0.04 -13.80
N ALA A 73 11.68 0.25 -14.65
CA ALA A 73 11.85 0.27 -16.10
C ALA A 73 12.79 1.41 -16.54
N ASN A 74 12.59 2.63 -16.00
CA ASN A 74 13.46 3.76 -16.28
C ASN A 74 14.91 3.50 -15.86
N ILE A 75 15.13 2.90 -14.68
CA ILE A 75 16.46 2.52 -14.18
C ILE A 75 17.15 1.54 -15.14
N ASN A 76 16.45 0.48 -15.54
CA ASN A 76 17.02 -0.51 -16.46
C ASN A 76 17.34 0.07 -17.84
N ASN A 77 16.61 1.10 -18.29
CA ASN A 77 16.86 1.80 -19.56
C ASN A 77 18.05 2.77 -19.48
N VAL A 78 18.28 3.39 -18.32
CA VAL A 78 19.38 4.35 -18.09
C VAL A 78 20.72 3.63 -17.93
N ASP A 79 20.71 2.39 -17.44
CA ASP A 79 21.91 1.52 -17.38
C ASP A 79 22.58 1.31 -18.76
N PHE A 80 21.86 1.56 -19.87
CA PHE A 80 22.39 1.53 -21.24
C PHE A 80 22.98 2.87 -21.74
N ASN A 81 22.77 3.98 -21.04
CA ASN A 81 23.25 5.32 -21.42
C ASN A 81 23.79 6.03 -20.17
N GLU A 82 25.10 5.94 -19.93
CA GLU A 82 25.79 6.53 -18.78
C GLU A 82 25.59 8.06 -18.68
N SER A 83 24.52 8.47 -18.00
CA SER A 83 24.43 9.69 -17.19
C SER A 83 23.17 9.58 -16.32
N ILE A 84 23.34 9.54 -15.00
CA ILE A 84 22.21 9.60 -14.06
C ILE A 84 21.65 11.02 -14.13
N ASP A 85 20.63 11.23 -14.96
CA ASP A 85 19.92 12.49 -15.10
C ASP A 85 19.33 12.93 -13.74
N GLY A 86 19.48 14.20 -13.36
CA GLY A 86 18.94 14.79 -12.13
C GLY A 86 17.41 14.63 -11.99
N ARG A 87 16.71 14.39 -13.11
CA ARG A 87 15.29 14.00 -13.11
C ARG A 87 15.03 12.68 -12.38
N LEU A 88 15.90 11.68 -12.54
CA LEU A 88 15.78 10.39 -11.87
C LEU A 88 15.94 10.52 -10.36
N ALA A 89 16.83 11.41 -9.91
CA ALA A 89 17.04 11.70 -8.50
C ALA A 89 15.82 12.39 -7.87
N ASN A 90 15.27 13.43 -8.50
CA ASN A 90 14.10 14.16 -7.98
C ASN A 90 12.84 13.27 -7.85
N GLU A 91 12.55 12.45 -8.85
CA GLU A 91 11.45 11.49 -8.79
C GLU A 91 11.65 10.37 -7.74
N GLN A 92 12.89 10.12 -7.30
CA GLN A 92 13.14 9.12 -6.26
C GLN A 92 12.72 9.66 -4.88
N TYR A 93 13.02 10.92 -4.58
CA TYR A 93 12.63 11.54 -3.32
C TYR A 93 11.10 11.48 -3.14
N THR A 94 10.34 11.76 -4.21
CA THR A 94 8.88 11.71 -4.15
C THR A 94 8.34 10.29 -3.92
N LEU A 95 8.84 9.26 -4.62
CA LEU A 95 8.38 7.88 -4.39
C LEU A 95 8.72 7.38 -2.98
N ARG A 96 9.89 7.75 -2.44
CA ARG A 96 10.28 7.37 -1.09
C ARG A 96 9.36 7.98 -0.04
N ASP A 97 9.08 9.27 -0.16
CA ASP A 97 8.20 9.97 0.78
C ASP A 97 6.78 9.42 0.70
N ASP A 98 6.26 9.20 -0.52
CA ASP A 98 4.94 8.59 -0.72
C ASP A 98 4.85 7.17 -0.15
N MET A 99 5.90 6.36 -0.30
CA MET A 99 5.97 5.02 0.32
C MET A 99 5.98 5.10 1.85
N ARG A 100 6.74 6.03 2.43
CA ARG A 100 6.80 6.22 3.88
C ARG A 100 5.42 6.62 4.42
N ASP A 101 4.78 7.58 3.78
CA ASP A 101 3.50 8.10 4.24
C ASP A 101 2.41 7.04 4.08
N TYR A 102 2.42 6.30 2.97
CA TYR A 102 1.57 5.13 2.76
C TYR A 102 1.75 4.06 3.85
N ILE A 103 2.97 3.65 4.16
CA ILE A 103 3.23 2.62 5.18
C ILE A 103 2.63 3.03 6.53
N ARG A 104 2.78 4.31 6.92
CA ARG A 104 2.19 4.81 8.17
C ARG A 104 0.67 4.72 8.15
N MET A 105 0.02 5.22 7.09
CA MET A 105 -1.44 5.18 6.98
C MET A 105 -1.99 3.75 6.93
N HIS A 106 -1.25 2.84 6.29
CA HIS A 106 -1.59 1.42 6.24
C HIS A 106 -1.63 0.80 7.64
N TYR A 107 -0.59 1.05 8.44
CA TYR A 107 -0.54 0.58 9.82
C TYR A 107 -1.66 1.17 10.68
N ASP A 108 -1.95 2.46 10.52
CA ASP A 108 -3.05 3.10 11.26
C ASP A 108 -4.40 2.44 10.93
N LEU A 109 -4.71 2.22 9.64
CA LEU A 109 -5.92 1.50 9.22
C LEU A 109 -5.96 0.07 9.75
N LYS A 110 -4.82 -0.63 9.72
CA LYS A 110 -4.70 -2.00 10.22
C LYS A 110 -5.04 -2.09 11.71
N GLU A 111 -4.46 -1.23 12.54
CA GLU A 111 -4.74 -1.22 13.98
C GLU A 111 -6.23 -0.95 14.24
N GLU A 112 -6.82 0.04 13.55
CA GLU A 112 -8.25 0.34 13.69
C GLU A 112 -9.15 -0.83 13.28
N LEU A 113 -8.79 -1.57 12.22
CA LEU A 113 -9.52 -2.78 11.81
C LEU A 113 -9.40 -3.90 12.85
N MET A 114 -8.19 -4.11 13.40
CA MET A 114 -7.95 -5.14 14.40
C MET A 114 -8.72 -4.85 15.70
N ASP A 115 -8.72 -3.60 16.15
CA ASP A 115 -9.52 -3.17 17.31
C ASP A 115 -11.01 -3.38 17.06
N PHE A 116 -11.51 -2.98 15.88
CA PHE A 116 -12.91 -3.22 15.50
C PHE A 116 -13.27 -4.70 15.52
N PHE A 117 -12.39 -5.58 15.00
CA PHE A 117 -12.64 -7.02 15.05
C PHE A 117 -12.69 -7.56 16.47
N LEU A 118 -11.89 -7.02 17.41
CA LEU A 118 -11.92 -7.44 18.81
C LEU A 118 -13.16 -6.93 19.56
N GLU A 119 -13.75 -5.81 19.14
CA GLU A 119 -14.98 -5.28 19.73
C GLU A 119 -16.24 -6.03 19.26
N VAL A 120 -16.22 -6.55 18.02
CA VAL A 120 -17.39 -7.16 17.36
C VAL A 120 -17.37 -8.69 17.37
N LEU A 121 -16.22 -9.34 17.63
CA LEU A 121 -16.10 -10.80 17.81
C LEU A 121 -16.34 -11.24 19.25
#